data_AF-A0A7V6MXS8-F1
#
_entry.id   AF-A0A7V6MXS8-F1
#
_cell.length_a   1.000
_cell.length_b   1.000
_cell.length_c   1.000
_cell.angle_alpha   90.00
_cell.angle_beta   90.00
_cell.angle_gamma   90.00
#
_symmetry.space_group_name_H-M   'P 1'
#
loop_
_entity.id
_entity.type
_entity.pdbx_description
1 polymer ?
#
loop_
_entity_poly.entity_id
_entity_poly.type
_entity_poly.pdbx_seq_one_letter_code
_entity_poly.pdbx_strand_id
1 'polypeptide(L)'
;MIIYIVQPGDTLGMIANRFNVTIQKIIEHNWVGTDMMIVPGQILFIPRDHHMYGTAESMDPLSMLQPYIRQEVLYVVQRGDTLAAIARRFDSTVEGIVEANHLEGPNDVIYPGQILRIPIIGFR
;
A
#
# COMPACT_ATOMS: atom_id res chain seq x y z
N MET A 1 5.98 1.95 1.55
CA MET A 1 4.95 2.24 2.56
C MET A 1 3.86 1.19 2.44
N ILE A 2 3.34 0.60 3.52
CA ILE A 2 2.18 -0.30 3.52
C ILE A 2 1.00 0.52 4.01
N ILE A 3 -0.19 0.33 3.47
CA ILE A 3 -1.42 0.88 4.04
C ILE A 3 -2.21 -0.32 4.58
N TYR A 4 -2.23 -0.42 5.90
CA TYR A 4 -2.86 -1.49 6.63
C TYR A 4 -4.15 -1.00 7.28
N ILE A 5 -5.24 -1.72 7.12
CA ILE A 5 -6.49 -1.44 7.85
C ILE A 5 -6.52 -2.39 9.04
N VAL A 6 -6.62 -1.83 10.23
CA VAL A 6 -6.67 -2.59 11.49
C VAL A 6 -7.89 -3.51 11.46
N GLN A 7 -7.64 -4.79 11.68
CA GLN A 7 -8.66 -5.84 11.75
C GLN A 7 -9.11 -6.06 13.21
N PRO A 8 -10.30 -6.64 13.43
CA PRO A 8 -10.70 -7.10 14.75
C PRO A 8 -9.64 -8.04 15.37
N GLY A 9 -9.15 -7.67 16.56
CA GLY A 9 -8.15 -8.44 17.30
C GLY A 9 -6.69 -8.09 17.02
N ASP A 10 -6.43 -7.14 16.11
CA ASP A 10 -5.07 -6.67 15.88
C ASP A 10 -4.50 -5.89 17.07
N THR A 11 -3.18 -6.04 17.26
CA THR A 11 -2.38 -5.17 18.11
C THR A 11 -1.22 -4.58 17.31
N LEU A 12 -0.69 -3.43 17.71
CA LEU A 12 0.51 -2.86 17.06
C LEU A 12 1.69 -3.85 17.06
N GLY A 13 1.84 -4.67 18.11
CA GLY A 13 2.89 -5.69 18.17
C GLY A 13 2.72 -6.79 17.11
N MET A 14 1.49 -7.27 16.90
CA MET A 14 1.20 -8.26 15.85
C MET A 14 1.43 -7.69 14.45
N ILE A 15 1.00 -6.45 14.23
CA ILE A 15 1.19 -5.74 12.95
C ILE A 15 2.68 -5.48 12.70
N ALA A 16 3.41 -4.99 13.70
CA ALA A 16 4.84 -4.74 13.64
C ALA A 16 5.62 -6.01 13.27
N ASN A 17 5.31 -7.12 13.94
CA ASN A 17 5.92 -8.41 13.66
C ASN A 17 5.58 -8.90 12.24
N ARG A 18 4.31 -8.80 11.83
CA ARG A 18 3.85 -9.21 10.49
C ARG A 18 4.60 -8.50 9.37
N PHE A 19 4.86 -7.21 9.54
CA PHE A 19 5.50 -6.39 8.51
C PHE A 19 6.99 -6.16 8.73
N ASN A 20 7.58 -6.82 9.73
CA ASN A 20 8.99 -6.70 10.10
C ASN A 20 9.42 -5.24 10.29
N VAL A 21 8.65 -4.49 11.09
CA VAL A 21 8.92 -3.10 11.48
C VAL A 21 8.88 -2.96 12.99
N THR A 22 9.37 -1.85 13.53
CA THR A 22 9.21 -1.56 14.96
C THR A 22 7.86 -0.91 15.24
N ILE A 23 7.30 -1.15 16.43
CA ILE A 23 6.09 -0.46 16.91
C ILE A 23 6.31 1.07 16.86
N GLN A 24 7.50 1.52 17.27
CA GLN A 24 7.88 2.94 17.27
C GLN A 24 7.79 3.56 15.87
N LYS A 25 8.31 2.89 14.83
CA LYS A 25 8.19 3.35 13.44
C LYS A 25 6.73 3.49 13.01
N ILE A 26 5.84 2.59 13.45
CA ILE A 26 4.39 2.68 13.16
C ILE A 26 3.78 3.90 13.85
N ILE A 27 4.06 4.12 15.13
CA ILE A 27 3.50 5.24 15.91
C ILE A 27 3.89 6.57 15.28
N GLU A 28 5.17 6.75 14.96
CA GLU A 28 5.72 7.99 14.38
C GLU A 28 5.07 8.37 13.04
N HIS A 29 4.64 7.38 12.24
CA HIS A 29 4.04 7.60 10.92
C HIS A 29 2.51 7.77 10.94
N ASN A 30 1.86 7.48 12.07
CA ASN A 30 0.40 7.40 12.16
C ASN A 30 -0.21 8.26 13.25
N TRP A 31 0.62 9.01 13.98
CA TRP A 31 0.22 9.80 15.15
C TRP A 31 -0.64 9.00 16.14
N VAL A 32 -0.31 7.72 16.35
CA VAL A 32 -0.99 6.89 17.34
C VAL A 32 -0.70 7.46 18.73
N GLY A 33 -1.75 7.57 19.57
CA GLY A 33 -1.63 8.07 20.93
C GLY A 33 -0.68 7.24 21.79
N THR A 34 -0.29 7.79 22.95
CA THR A 34 0.61 7.13 23.90
C THR A 34 0.05 5.85 24.51
N ASP A 35 -1.25 5.63 24.41
CA ASP A 35 -1.93 4.40 24.82
C ASP A 35 -1.78 3.25 23.82
N MET A 36 -1.14 3.51 22.66
CA MET A 36 -0.93 2.55 21.58
C MET A 36 -2.22 1.92 21.06
N MET A 37 -3.36 2.56 21.32
CA MET A 37 -4.67 2.00 21.00
C MET A 37 -4.92 2.13 19.50
N ILE A 38 -5.33 1.01 18.90
CA ILE A 38 -5.79 0.96 17.51
C ILE A 38 -7.17 0.33 17.47
N VAL A 39 -8.03 0.83 16.59
CA VAL A 39 -9.41 0.35 16.46
C VAL A 39 -9.65 -0.32 15.11
N PRO A 40 -10.50 -1.36 15.03
CA PRO A 40 -10.84 -1.97 13.74
C PRO A 40 -11.35 -0.93 12.75
N GLY A 41 -10.86 -1.01 11.50
CA GLY A 41 -11.12 -0.03 10.45
C GLY A 41 -10.15 1.16 10.42
N GLN A 42 -9.34 1.37 11.46
CA GLN A 42 -8.30 2.41 11.44
C GLN A 42 -7.25 2.11 10.37
N ILE A 43 -6.82 3.15 9.66
CA ILE A 43 -5.77 3.05 8.65
C ILE A 43 -4.42 3.34 9.32
N LEU A 44 -3.45 2.45 9.09
CA LEU A 44 -2.06 2.60 9.49
C LEU A 44 -1.14 2.55 8.26
N PHE A 45 -0.34 3.61 8.09
CA PHE A 45 0.81 3.70 7.21
C PHE A 45 2.00 2.99 7.84
N ILE A 46 2.27 1.74 7.45
CA ILE A 46 3.41 0.98 7.97
C ILE A 46 4.65 1.29 7.11
N PRO A 47 5.66 1.99 7.65
CA PRO A 47 6.86 2.34 6.89
C PRO A 47 7.67 1.08 6.60
N ARG A 48 7.99 0.86 5.34
CA ARG A 48 8.93 -0.18 4.92
C ARG A 48 10.06 0.48 4.14
N ASP A 49 11.28 0.07 4.44
CA ASP A 49 12.48 0.62 3.81
C ASP A 49 12.47 0.21 2.34
N HIS A 50 12.02 1.12 1.48
CA HIS A 50 12.08 0.95 0.03
C HIS A 50 13.41 1.50 -0.46
N HIS A 51 14.38 0.61 -0.63
CA HIS A 51 15.44 0.87 -1.61
C HIS A 51 14.79 0.83 -3.00
N MET A 52 14.30 1.97 -3.48
CA MET A 52 13.79 2.09 -4.85
C MET A 52 14.73 2.91 -5.71
N TYR A 53 15.00 2.29 -6.86
CA TYR A 53 15.95 2.56 -7.92
C TYR A 53 15.76 3.92 -8.61
N GLY A 54 16.89 4.50 -9.03
CA GLY A 54 16.97 5.43 -10.16
C GLY A 54 17.25 6.88 -9.76
N THR A 55 18.52 7.27 -9.78
CA THR A 55 18.96 8.66 -9.74
C THR A 55 18.38 9.45 -10.92
N ALA A 56 17.92 10.65 -10.64
CA ALA A 56 17.38 11.59 -11.61
C ALA A 56 18.50 12.11 -12.52
N GLU A 57 18.71 11.51 -13.68
CA GLU A 57 19.61 12.05 -14.71
C GLU A 57 18.89 12.17 -16.07
N SER A 58 18.79 13.42 -16.53
CA SER A 58 18.28 13.93 -17.81
C SER A 58 16.78 13.69 -18.14
N MET A 59 15.96 14.74 -18.02
CA MET A 59 14.52 14.72 -18.34
C MET A 59 14.28 15.19 -19.78
N ASP A 60 13.86 14.26 -20.64
CA ASP A 60 13.22 14.56 -21.93
C ASP A 60 11.77 15.05 -21.67
N PRO A 61 11.30 16.20 -22.21
CA PRO A 61 9.93 16.68 -22.03
C PRO A 61 8.82 15.69 -22.41
N LEU A 62 9.06 14.73 -23.31
CA LEU A 62 8.07 13.70 -23.66
C LEU A 62 8.00 12.56 -22.64
N SER A 63 9.07 12.35 -21.85
CA SER A 63 9.10 11.35 -20.79
C SER A 63 8.23 11.73 -19.57
N MET A 64 7.77 12.98 -19.51
CA MET A 64 6.82 13.48 -18.51
C MET A 64 5.41 12.91 -18.68
N LEU A 65 5.00 12.60 -19.91
CA LEU A 65 3.66 12.09 -20.23
C LEU A 65 3.50 10.59 -19.94
N GLN A 66 4.59 9.90 -19.61
CA GLN A 66 4.56 8.46 -19.38
C GLN A 66 4.19 8.20 -17.90
N PRO A 67 3.16 7.37 -17.63
CA PRO A 67 2.84 6.98 -16.26
C PRO A 67 4.04 6.26 -15.63
N TYR A 68 4.42 6.68 -14.44
CA TYR A 68 5.48 6.03 -13.66
C TYR A 68 4.97 5.66 -12.26
N ILE A 69 5.59 4.65 -11.65
CA ILE A 69 5.32 4.29 -10.26
C ILE A 69 5.96 5.36 -9.38
N ARG A 70 5.14 6.27 -8.84
CA ARG A 70 5.58 7.27 -7.85
C ARG A 70 5.91 6.63 -6.52
N GLN A 71 5.09 5.66 -6.14
CA GLN A 71 5.14 5.01 -4.85
C GLN A 71 4.49 3.64 -4.98
N GLU A 72 5.01 2.66 -4.26
CA GLU A 72 4.33 1.38 -4.10
C GLU A 72 3.74 1.28 -2.70
N VAL A 73 2.48 0.85 -2.63
CA VAL A 73 1.76 0.54 -1.39
C VAL A 73 1.51 -0.95 -1.29
N LEU A 74 1.56 -1.55 -0.09
CA LEU A 74 0.96 -2.89 0.11
C LEU A 74 -0.34 -2.66 0.85
N TYR A 75 -1.42 -3.26 0.37
CA TYR A 75 -2.75 -3.11 0.90
C TYR A 75 -3.30 -4.47 1.29
N VAL A 76 -3.96 -4.53 2.44
CA VAL A 76 -4.63 -5.76 2.90
C VAL A 76 -6.09 -5.69 2.51
N VAL A 77 -6.49 -6.58 1.61
CA VAL A 77 -7.85 -6.68 1.07
C VAL A 77 -8.84 -6.85 2.21
N GLN A 78 -9.92 -6.09 2.16
CA GLN A 78 -11.02 -6.12 3.12
C GLN A 78 -12.22 -6.86 2.55
N ARG A 79 -13.14 -7.24 3.44
CA ARG A 79 -14.43 -7.78 3.02
C ARG A 79 -15.20 -6.74 2.20
N GLY A 80 -15.54 -7.10 0.96
CA GLY A 80 -16.28 -6.26 0.04
C GLY A 80 -15.42 -5.41 -0.90
N ASP A 81 -14.09 -5.50 -0.80
CA ASP A 81 -13.20 -4.84 -1.73
C ASP A 81 -13.28 -5.42 -3.15
N THR A 82 -13.05 -4.57 -4.14
CA THR A 82 -12.82 -4.96 -5.53
C THR A 82 -11.54 -4.30 -6.03
N LEU A 83 -10.87 -4.90 -7.02
CA LEU A 83 -9.67 -4.32 -7.63
C LEU A 83 -9.93 -2.89 -8.13
N ALA A 84 -11.10 -2.63 -8.71
CA ALA A 84 -11.49 -1.30 -9.18
C ALA A 84 -11.67 -0.28 -8.05
N ALA A 85 -12.27 -0.67 -6.92
CA ALA A 85 -12.42 0.20 -5.77
C ALA A 85 -11.07 0.51 -5.11
N ILE A 86 -10.19 -0.50 -5.02
CA ILE A 86 -8.82 -0.35 -4.50
C ILE A 86 -8.01 0.57 -5.41
N ALA A 87 -8.00 0.33 -6.72
CA ALA A 87 -7.26 1.15 -7.69
C ALA A 87 -7.62 2.63 -7.56
N ARG A 88 -8.92 2.93 -7.54
CA ARG A 88 -9.43 4.30 -7.41
C ARG A 88 -9.02 4.96 -6.09
N ARG A 89 -8.95 4.19 -5.01
CA ARG A 89 -8.61 4.71 -3.68
C ARG A 89 -7.14 5.15 -3.58
N PHE A 90 -6.26 4.55 -4.36
CA PHE A 90 -4.81 4.73 -4.27
C PHE A 90 -4.21 5.40 -5.50
N ASP A 91 -5.02 6.05 -6.34
CA ASP A 91 -4.57 6.66 -7.61
C ASP A 91 -3.73 5.67 -8.45
N SER A 92 -4.23 4.43 -8.53
CA SER A 92 -3.63 3.31 -9.25
C SER A 92 -4.55 2.86 -10.39
N THR A 93 -4.14 1.85 -11.15
CA THR A 93 -4.94 1.21 -12.19
C THR A 93 -5.17 -0.25 -11.85
N VAL A 94 -6.28 -0.83 -12.34
CA VAL A 94 -6.57 -2.25 -12.13
C VAL A 94 -5.48 -3.09 -12.78
N GLU A 95 -5.06 -2.71 -13.99
CA GLU A 95 -4.00 -3.36 -14.75
C GLU A 95 -2.67 -3.31 -14.00
N GLY A 96 -2.32 -2.17 -13.39
CA GLY A 96 -1.11 -2.04 -12.59
C GLY A 96 -1.14 -2.93 -11.35
N ILE A 97 -2.29 -3.07 -10.69
CA ILE A 97 -2.45 -3.98 -9.55
C ILE A 97 -2.34 -5.45 -10.01
N VAL A 98 -2.96 -5.80 -11.14
CA VAL A 98 -2.91 -7.15 -11.71
C VAL A 98 -1.47 -7.54 -12.03
N GLU A 99 -0.74 -6.67 -12.73
CA GLU A 99 0.65 -6.91 -13.10
C GLU A 99 1.55 -7.01 -11.86
N ALA A 100 1.44 -6.06 -10.93
CA ALA A 100 2.28 -6.01 -9.73
C ALA A 100 2.09 -7.22 -8.79
N ASN A 101 0.95 -7.91 -8.88
CA ASN A 101 0.62 -9.06 -8.04
C ASN A 101 0.54 -10.38 -8.81
N HIS A 102 0.86 -10.40 -10.11
CA HIS A 102 0.75 -11.57 -10.98
C HIS A 102 -0.65 -12.22 -10.94
N LEU A 103 -1.69 -11.40 -10.89
CA LEU A 103 -3.09 -11.86 -10.99
C LEU A 103 -3.41 -12.28 -12.42
N GLU A 104 -4.41 -13.14 -12.60
CA GLU A 104 -4.78 -13.63 -13.94
C GLU A 104 -5.43 -12.55 -14.80
N GLY A 105 -6.07 -11.55 -14.18
CA GLY A 105 -6.70 -10.46 -14.91
C GLY A 105 -7.51 -9.50 -14.03
N PRO A 106 -8.16 -8.49 -14.64
CA PRO A 106 -8.87 -7.42 -13.92
C PRO A 106 -10.12 -7.90 -13.16
N ASN A 107 -10.60 -9.11 -13.45
CA ASN A 107 -11.75 -9.74 -12.81
C ASN A 107 -11.36 -10.84 -11.82
N ASP A 108 -10.07 -10.96 -11.49
CA ASP A 108 -9.59 -11.98 -10.56
C ASP A 108 -10.19 -11.77 -9.16
N VAL A 109 -10.43 -12.88 -8.47
CA VAL A 109 -11.06 -12.87 -7.15
C VAL A 109 -10.00 -12.58 -6.10
N ILE A 110 -10.20 -11.49 -5.36
CA ILE A 110 -9.37 -11.12 -4.22
C ILE A 110 -10.06 -11.52 -2.91
N TYR A 111 -9.28 -12.01 -1.95
CA TYR A 111 -9.80 -12.53 -0.69
C TYR A 111 -9.49 -11.60 0.47
N PRO A 112 -10.40 -11.39 1.43
CA PRO A 112 -10.09 -10.64 2.65
C PRO A 112 -8.84 -11.20 3.34
N GLY A 113 -7.93 -10.30 3.74
CA GLY A 113 -6.63 -10.64 4.31
C GLY A 113 -5.50 -10.83 3.28
N GLN A 114 -5.81 -10.94 1.98
CA GLN A 114 -4.81 -10.96 0.92
C GLN A 114 -4.03 -9.65 0.88
N ILE A 115 -2.72 -9.73 0.70
CA ILE A 115 -1.84 -8.56 0.58
C ILE A 115 -1.62 -8.28 -0.91
N LEU A 116 -1.99 -7.10 -1.39
CA LEU A 116 -1.76 -6.64 -2.76
C LEU A 116 -0.74 -5.51 -2.81
N ARG A 117 0.19 -5.56 -3.76
CA ARG A 117 1.03 -4.46 -4.22
C ARG A 117 0.21 -3.50 -5.08
N ILE A 118 0.09 -2.25 -4.64
CA ILE A 118 -0.67 -1.20 -5.29
C ILE A 118 0.33 -0.15 -5.80
N PRO A 119 0.65 -0.13 -7.11
CA PRO A 119 1.51 0.89 -7.69
C PRO A 119 0.74 2.20 -7.84
N ILE A 120 1.12 3.23 -7.10
CA ILE A 120 0.56 4.58 -7.24
C ILE A 120 1.16 5.22 -8.48
N ILE A 121 0.31 5.55 -9.44
CA ILE A 121 0.73 6.06 -10.73
C ILE A 121 0.80 7.57 -10.68
N GLY A 122 1.90 8.09 -11.22
CA GLY A 122 2.11 9.51 -11.41
C GLY A 122 2.38 9.88 -12.85
N PHE A 123 2.22 11.17 -13.14
CA PHE A 123 2.69 11.82 -14.35
C PHE A 123 3.77 12.82 -13.94
N ARG A 124 4.93 12.84 -14.62
CA ARG A 124 6.00 13.80 -14.28
C ARG A 124 5.74 15.15 -14.94
#